data_AF-A0A6S7IXY7-F1
#
_entry.id   AF-A0A6S7IXY7-F1
#
_cell.length_a   1.000
_cell.length_b   1.000
_cell.length_c   1.000
_cell.angle_alpha   90.00
_cell.angle_beta   90.00
_cell.angle_gamma   90.00
#
_symmetry.space_group_name_H-M   'P 1'
#
loop_
_entity.id
_entity.type
_entity.pdbx_description
1 polymer ?
#
loop_
_entity_poly.entity_id
_entity_poly.type
_entity_poly.pdbx_seq_one_letter_code
_entity_poly.pdbx_strand_id
1 'polypeptide(L)'
;MDEEVMIELQSCILGLNITNLKDFGIKRKWLTVETTEGKGKFELIKTICTAFEDEASECKENGFLDLVEKIKSLLYEQTLDKSNEDTEKAEKNKQELVELETQYEQLSKAQEELKQKMQLLELALTCRINQPKSPKPKQVPVVKLNCLVLMQVFFEGSLRYKEKSATELYQLLANISQSPKEDPQSFLIRALTTRQKIVFASQESDSKIKYDEELVQGLFLHAVETGLADETIRAKIRPLLKNPSVADEDLIEAMSLAMSAESERANKFTQGKPVRPSTKISKVEAGASGEPKENNPSNQRENQILATLKAIQSELNTVQSEVASLQKKVDDKDYPSNHPAEGAARSVSEETLE
;
A
#
# COMPACT_ATOMS: atom_id res chain seq x y z
N MET A 1 -29.76 -10.20 -56.85
CA MET A 1 -29.01 -10.48 -55.62
C MET A 1 -29.98 -10.27 -54.49
N ASP A 2 -30.15 -11.26 -53.61
CA ASP A 2 -31.10 -11.15 -52.51
C ASP A 2 -30.46 -10.30 -51.40
N GLU A 3 -30.91 -9.05 -51.25
CA GLU A 3 -30.32 -8.08 -50.29
C GLU A 3 -30.33 -8.63 -48.86
N GLU A 4 -31.34 -9.43 -48.52
CA GLU A 4 -31.48 -10.07 -47.20
C GLU A 4 -30.32 -11.03 -46.88
N VAL A 5 -29.87 -11.80 -47.88
CA VAL A 5 -28.77 -12.76 -47.75
C VAL A 5 -27.42 -12.04 -47.57
N MET A 6 -27.23 -10.91 -48.26
CA MET A 6 -26.04 -10.08 -48.12
C MET A 6 -25.96 -9.44 -46.72
N ILE A 7 -27.08 -8.94 -46.22
CA ILE A 7 -27.17 -8.33 -44.88
C ILE A 7 -26.83 -9.36 -43.80
N GLU A 8 -27.39 -10.57 -43.90
CA GLU A 8 -27.11 -11.65 -42.95
C GLU A 8 -25.62 -12.02 -42.94
N LEU A 9 -24.99 -12.10 -44.13
CA LEU A 9 -23.57 -12.42 -44.24
C LEU A 9 -22.68 -11.30 -43.68
N GLN A 10 -22.99 -10.05 -44.00
CA GLN A 10 -22.26 -8.89 -43.45
C GLN A 10 -22.37 -8.86 -41.92
N SER A 11 -23.53 -9.19 -41.36
CA SER A 11 -23.73 -9.34 -39.91
C SER A 11 -22.82 -10.42 -39.32
N CYS A 12 -22.71 -11.59 -39.97
CA CYS A 12 -21.79 -12.65 -39.55
C CYS A 12 -20.32 -12.19 -39.57
N ILE A 13 -19.90 -11.46 -40.61
CA ILE A 13 -18.53 -10.93 -40.74
C ILE A 13 -18.24 -9.89 -39.64
N LEU A 14 -19.19 -9.00 -39.34
CA LEU A 14 -19.08 -7.99 -38.27
C LEU A 14 -18.91 -8.63 -36.88
N GLY A 15 -19.55 -9.78 -36.66
CA GLY A 15 -19.49 -10.55 -35.42
C GLY A 15 -18.14 -11.19 -35.12
N LEU A 16 -17.26 -11.34 -36.12
CA LEU A 16 -15.95 -11.96 -35.91
C LEU A 16 -14.98 -11.06 -35.14
N ASN A 17 -14.11 -11.68 -34.34
CA ASN A 17 -12.95 -10.99 -33.76
C ASN A 17 -11.87 -10.74 -34.82
N ILE A 18 -10.92 -9.83 -34.54
CA ILE A 18 -9.90 -9.43 -35.52
C ILE A 18 -9.04 -10.60 -36.01
N THR A 19 -8.74 -11.57 -35.15
CA THR A 19 -7.92 -12.75 -35.48
C THR A 19 -8.66 -13.67 -36.45
N ASN A 20 -9.90 -14.02 -36.14
CA ASN A 20 -10.75 -14.87 -37.00
C ASN A 20 -10.97 -14.21 -38.36
N LEU A 21 -11.14 -12.89 -38.36
CA LEU A 21 -11.35 -12.13 -39.58
C LEU A 21 -10.09 -12.13 -40.48
N LYS A 22 -8.89 -12.05 -39.89
CA LYS A 22 -7.62 -12.25 -40.62
C LYS A 22 -7.51 -13.68 -41.16
N ASP A 23 -7.73 -14.69 -40.32
CA ASP A 23 -7.66 -16.11 -40.69
C ASP A 23 -8.63 -16.43 -41.84
N PHE A 24 -9.85 -15.91 -41.75
CA PHE A 24 -10.89 -16.06 -42.76
C PHE A 24 -10.49 -15.42 -44.10
N GLY A 25 -10.07 -14.15 -44.09
CA GLY A 25 -9.63 -13.47 -45.30
C GLY A 25 -8.41 -14.12 -45.95
N ILE A 26 -7.47 -14.64 -45.15
CA ILE A 26 -6.31 -15.40 -45.65
C ILE A 26 -6.74 -16.74 -46.25
N LYS A 27 -7.61 -17.51 -45.57
CA LYS A 27 -8.13 -18.82 -46.05
C LYS A 27 -8.85 -18.67 -47.40
N ARG A 28 -9.54 -17.54 -47.61
CA ARG A 28 -10.20 -17.19 -48.89
C ARG A 28 -9.30 -16.47 -49.89
N LYS A 29 -8.06 -16.14 -49.52
CA LYS A 29 -7.10 -15.36 -50.32
C LYS A 29 -7.57 -13.93 -50.66
N TRP A 30 -8.54 -13.41 -49.90
CA TRP A 30 -8.94 -12.01 -49.97
C TRP A 30 -7.94 -11.10 -49.24
N LEU A 31 -7.16 -11.68 -48.32
CA LEU A 31 -6.08 -11.01 -47.60
C LEU A 31 -4.79 -11.83 -47.73
N THR A 32 -3.66 -11.13 -47.71
CA THR A 32 -2.33 -11.72 -47.47
C THR A 32 -1.83 -11.35 -46.08
N VAL A 33 -0.93 -12.15 -45.49
CA VAL A 33 -0.36 -11.90 -44.16
C VAL A 33 0.16 -10.46 -44.05
N GLU A 34 0.90 -10.00 -45.06
CA GLU A 34 1.43 -8.63 -45.16
C GLU A 34 0.33 -7.56 -45.17
N THR A 35 -0.77 -7.79 -45.88
CA THR A 35 -1.89 -6.83 -45.93
C THR A 35 -2.71 -6.75 -44.64
N THR A 36 -2.52 -7.69 -43.70
CA THR A 36 -3.24 -7.70 -42.42
C THR A 36 -2.46 -7.08 -41.27
N GLU A 37 -1.17 -6.79 -41.47
CA GLU A 37 -0.31 -6.21 -40.44
C GLU A 37 -0.63 -4.71 -40.27
N GLY A 38 -0.82 -4.28 -39.02
CA GLY A 38 -1.19 -2.89 -38.70
C GLY A 38 -2.64 -2.46 -39.05
N LYS A 39 -3.42 -3.29 -39.74
CA LYS A 39 -4.83 -2.97 -40.05
C LYS A 39 -5.76 -3.25 -38.89
N GLY A 40 -6.60 -2.27 -38.55
CA GLY A 40 -7.67 -2.41 -37.56
C GLY A 40 -8.85 -3.25 -38.06
N LYS A 41 -9.70 -3.71 -37.13
CA LYS A 41 -10.87 -4.58 -37.41
C LYS A 41 -11.77 -4.01 -38.51
N PHE A 42 -12.08 -2.71 -38.47
CA PHE A 42 -12.95 -2.06 -39.45
C PHE A 42 -12.39 -2.11 -40.88
N GLU A 43 -11.09 -1.85 -41.04
CA GLU A 43 -10.44 -1.84 -42.35
C GLU A 43 -10.40 -3.23 -42.99
N LEU A 44 -10.19 -4.25 -42.14
CA LEU A 44 -10.23 -5.64 -42.59
C LEU A 44 -11.65 -6.06 -42.99
N ILE A 45 -12.68 -5.68 -42.22
CA ILE A 45 -14.09 -5.95 -42.56
C ILE A 45 -14.42 -5.32 -43.90
N LYS A 46 -14.07 -4.03 -44.07
CA LYS A 46 -14.31 -3.32 -45.32
C LYS A 46 -13.66 -4.03 -46.50
N THR A 47 -12.38 -4.42 -46.36
CA THR A 47 -11.64 -5.14 -47.41
C THR A 47 -12.31 -6.48 -47.77
N ILE A 48 -12.73 -7.23 -46.75
CA ILE A 48 -13.40 -8.52 -46.93
C ILE A 48 -14.77 -8.37 -47.59
N CYS A 49 -15.57 -7.39 -47.17
CA CYS A 49 -16.88 -7.12 -47.78
C CYS A 49 -16.73 -6.71 -49.25
N THR A 50 -15.75 -5.86 -49.58
CA THR A 50 -15.48 -5.47 -50.98
C THR A 50 -15.05 -6.68 -51.82
N ALA A 51 -14.10 -7.48 -51.33
CA ALA A 51 -13.65 -8.68 -52.05
C ALA A 51 -14.76 -9.71 -52.26
N PHE A 52 -15.68 -9.82 -51.30
CA PHE A 52 -16.86 -10.66 -51.42
C PHE A 52 -17.86 -10.13 -52.44
N GLU A 53 -18.14 -8.82 -52.45
CA GLU A 53 -18.99 -8.18 -53.45
C GLU A 53 -18.43 -8.36 -54.86
N ASP A 54 -17.11 -8.26 -55.02
CA ASP A 54 -16.41 -8.53 -56.28
C ASP A 54 -16.59 -10.01 -56.70
N GLU A 55 -16.31 -10.98 -55.82
CA GLU A 55 -16.48 -12.43 -56.12
C GLU A 55 -17.95 -12.80 -56.40
N ALA A 56 -18.89 -12.15 -55.70
CA ALA A 56 -20.32 -12.32 -55.92
C ALA A 56 -20.77 -11.76 -57.27
N SER A 57 -20.18 -10.66 -57.73
CA SER A 57 -20.48 -10.06 -59.03
C SER A 57 -20.00 -10.90 -60.22
N GLU A 58 -18.96 -11.72 -60.02
CA GLU A 58 -18.45 -12.66 -61.02
C GLU A 58 -19.26 -13.98 -61.11
N CYS A 59 -20.14 -14.24 -60.14
CA CYS A 59 -20.95 -15.45 -60.12
C CYS A 59 -22.11 -15.38 -61.14
N LYS A 60 -22.32 -16.48 -61.87
CA LYS A 60 -23.52 -16.67 -62.71
C LYS A 60 -24.76 -16.80 -61.82
N GLU A 61 -25.96 -16.54 -62.37
CA GLU A 61 -27.25 -16.46 -61.64
C GLU A 61 -27.51 -17.60 -60.63
N ASN A 62 -26.97 -18.80 -60.85
CA ASN A 62 -27.17 -19.95 -59.95
C ASN A 62 -26.01 -20.23 -58.98
N GLY A 63 -24.85 -19.59 -59.12
CA GLY A 63 -23.66 -19.86 -58.31
C GLY A 63 -23.52 -19.02 -57.04
N PHE A 64 -24.35 -17.97 -56.90
CA PHE A 64 -24.28 -17.05 -55.77
C PHE A 64 -24.71 -17.71 -54.45
N LEU A 65 -25.79 -18.50 -54.46
CA LEU A 65 -26.26 -19.24 -53.28
C LEU A 65 -25.21 -20.23 -52.77
N ASP A 66 -24.59 -20.99 -53.69
CA ASP A 66 -23.51 -21.92 -53.35
C ASP A 66 -22.30 -21.20 -52.74
N LEU A 67 -21.95 -20.03 -53.26
CA LEU A 67 -20.88 -19.19 -52.70
C LEU A 67 -21.21 -18.76 -51.27
N VAL A 68 -22.42 -18.25 -51.04
CA VAL A 68 -22.88 -17.80 -49.73
C VAL A 68 -22.88 -18.94 -48.72
N GLU A 69 -23.45 -20.09 -49.07
CA GLU A 69 -23.56 -21.23 -48.16
C GLU A 69 -22.19 -21.82 -47.81
N LYS A 70 -21.26 -21.81 -48.77
CA LYS A 70 -19.86 -22.16 -48.54
C LYS A 70 -19.16 -21.15 -47.62
N ILE A 71 -19.48 -19.86 -47.72
CA ILE A 71 -18.93 -18.85 -46.81
C ILE A 71 -19.51 -19.04 -45.40
N LYS A 72 -20.84 -19.20 -45.26
CA LYS A 72 -21.50 -19.44 -43.97
C LYS A 72 -20.91 -20.66 -43.25
N SER A 73 -20.69 -21.76 -43.98
CA SER A 73 -20.08 -22.97 -43.42
C SER A 73 -18.67 -22.73 -42.88
N LEU A 74 -17.84 -21.98 -43.61
CA LEU A 74 -16.48 -21.64 -43.18
C LEU A 74 -16.45 -20.70 -41.97
N LEU A 75 -17.40 -19.77 -41.90
CA LEU A 75 -17.55 -18.87 -40.75
C LEU A 75 -17.97 -19.67 -39.49
N TYR A 76 -18.85 -20.66 -39.65
CA TYR A 76 -19.31 -21.50 -38.55
C TYR A 76 -18.20 -22.41 -37.99
N GLU A 77 -17.39 -23.04 -38.86
CA GLU A 77 -16.22 -23.83 -38.46
C GLU A 77 -15.23 -23.02 -37.60
N GLN A 78 -14.93 -21.78 -37.99
CA GLN A 78 -14.02 -20.92 -37.24
C GLN A 78 -14.53 -20.51 -35.85
N THR A 79 -15.84 -20.54 -35.64
CA THR A 79 -16.43 -20.26 -34.32
C THR A 79 -16.41 -21.46 -33.38
N LEU A 80 -16.42 -22.69 -33.90
CA LEU A 80 -16.38 -23.91 -33.09
C LEU A 80 -14.98 -24.27 -32.61
N ASP A 81 -13.97 -24.22 -33.50
CA ASP A 81 -12.64 -24.75 -33.20
C ASP A 81 -11.91 -24.00 -32.07
N LYS A 82 -12.19 -22.72 -31.85
CA LYS A 82 -11.54 -21.92 -30.79
C LYS A 82 -12.26 -21.98 -29.43
N SER A 83 -13.52 -22.42 -29.39
CA SER A 83 -14.28 -22.53 -28.13
C SER A 83 -13.73 -23.61 -27.18
N ASN A 84 -13.04 -24.63 -27.72
CA ASN A 84 -12.44 -25.72 -26.93
C ASN A 84 -10.99 -25.44 -26.50
N GLU A 85 -10.18 -24.75 -27.31
CA GLU A 85 -8.81 -24.38 -26.91
C GLU A 85 -8.78 -23.22 -25.91
N ASP A 86 -9.69 -22.25 -26.06
CA ASP A 86 -9.78 -21.11 -25.13
C ASP A 86 -10.34 -21.53 -23.76
N THR A 87 -11.18 -22.56 -23.69
CA THR A 87 -11.71 -23.08 -22.41
C THR A 87 -10.68 -23.88 -21.63
N GLU A 88 -9.91 -24.76 -22.27
CA GLU A 88 -8.88 -25.54 -21.57
C GLU A 88 -7.73 -24.66 -21.06
N LYS A 89 -7.34 -23.65 -21.85
CA LYS A 89 -6.36 -22.65 -21.44
C LYS A 89 -6.88 -21.74 -20.32
N ALA A 90 -8.16 -21.37 -20.36
CA ALA A 90 -8.79 -20.61 -19.28
C ALA A 90 -8.89 -21.42 -17.98
N GLU A 91 -9.22 -22.72 -18.05
CA GLU A 91 -9.29 -23.61 -16.88
C GLU A 91 -7.91 -23.75 -16.22
N LYS A 92 -6.86 -23.94 -17.03
CA LYS A 92 -5.47 -24.01 -16.53
C LYS A 92 -5.01 -22.71 -15.90
N ASN A 93 -5.28 -21.57 -16.54
CA ASN A 93 -4.95 -20.24 -15.98
C ASN A 93 -5.72 -19.98 -14.67
N LYS A 94 -6.96 -20.42 -14.57
CA LYS A 94 -7.77 -20.31 -13.35
C LYS A 94 -7.20 -21.17 -12.22
N GLN A 95 -6.69 -22.36 -12.54
CA GLN A 95 -6.02 -23.22 -11.57
C GLN A 95 -4.71 -22.60 -11.06
N GLU A 96 -3.88 -22.06 -11.96
CA GLU A 96 -2.65 -21.34 -11.58
C GLU A 96 -2.95 -20.09 -10.74
N LEU A 97 -4.04 -19.37 -11.03
CA LEU A 97 -4.46 -18.20 -10.23
C LEU A 97 -4.82 -18.59 -8.79
N VAL A 98 -5.58 -19.67 -8.61
CA VAL A 98 -5.96 -20.17 -7.27
C VAL A 98 -4.74 -20.62 -6.48
N GLU A 99 -3.75 -21.22 -7.15
CA GLU A 99 -2.50 -21.63 -6.52
C GLU A 99 -1.66 -20.42 -6.08
N LEU A 100 -1.58 -19.38 -6.92
CA LEU A 100 -0.95 -18.10 -6.60
C LEU A 100 -1.63 -17.37 -5.44
N GLU A 101 -2.96 -17.31 -5.40
CA GLU A 101 -3.72 -16.73 -4.30
C GLU A 101 -3.45 -17.47 -2.98
N THR A 102 -3.38 -18.81 -3.05
CA THR A 102 -3.06 -19.63 -1.87
C THR A 102 -1.64 -19.37 -1.37
N GLN A 103 -0.67 -19.23 -2.27
CA GLN A 103 0.71 -18.88 -1.90
C GLN A 103 0.80 -17.48 -1.29
N TYR A 104 0.09 -16.50 -1.86
CA TYR A 104 0.04 -15.14 -1.33
C TYR A 104 -0.53 -15.10 0.09
N GLU A 105 -1.63 -15.82 0.33
CA GLU A 105 -2.27 -15.91 1.65
C GLU A 105 -1.33 -16.56 2.69
N GLN A 106 -0.57 -17.60 2.31
CA GLN A 106 0.44 -18.20 3.18
C GLN A 106 1.58 -17.23 3.50
N LEU A 107 2.04 -16.48 2.50
CA LEU A 107 3.13 -15.52 2.65
C LEU A 107 2.71 -14.32 3.52
N SER A 108 1.47 -13.86 3.35
CA SER A 108 0.84 -12.84 4.19
C SER A 108 0.77 -13.26 5.66
N LYS A 109 0.35 -14.50 5.95
CA LYS A 109 0.37 -15.06 7.30
C LYS A 109 1.77 -15.14 7.89
N ALA A 110 2.76 -15.60 7.10
CA ALA A 110 4.14 -15.67 7.54
C ALA A 110 4.74 -14.28 7.85
N GLN A 111 4.38 -13.26 7.07
CA GLN A 111 4.79 -11.88 7.29
C GLN A 111 4.21 -11.33 8.60
N GLU A 112 2.94 -11.60 8.89
CA GLU A 112 2.31 -11.17 10.13
C GLU A 112 2.91 -11.89 11.36
N GLU A 113 3.21 -13.18 11.25
CA GLU A 113 3.96 -13.91 12.31
C GLU A 113 5.34 -13.31 12.56
N LEU A 114 6.06 -12.92 11.51
CA LEU A 114 7.37 -12.29 11.63
C LEU A 114 7.27 -10.92 12.31
N LYS A 115 6.27 -10.13 11.95
CA LYS A 115 5.97 -8.84 12.58
C LYS A 115 5.66 -8.99 14.07
N GLN A 116 4.87 -9.99 14.45
CA GLN A 116 4.61 -10.32 15.85
C GLN A 116 5.87 -10.74 16.60
N LYS A 117 6.74 -11.57 15.99
CA LYS A 117 8.03 -11.96 16.57
C LYS A 117 8.96 -10.76 16.77
N MET A 118 8.97 -9.82 15.83
CA MET A 118 9.77 -8.60 15.91
C MET A 118 9.31 -7.68 17.06
N GLN A 119 8.00 -7.46 17.21
CA GLN A 119 7.44 -6.71 18.34
C GLN A 119 7.76 -7.38 19.69
N LEU A 120 7.70 -8.70 19.76
CA LEU A 120 8.05 -9.44 20.98
C LEU A 120 9.54 -9.27 21.33
N LEU A 121 10.41 -9.22 20.32
CA LEU A 121 11.83 -8.98 20.51
C LEU A 121 12.11 -7.55 21.02
N GLU A 122 11.47 -6.53 20.45
CA GLU A 122 11.56 -5.14 20.94
C GLU A 122 11.10 -5.01 22.40
N LEU A 123 9.99 -5.66 22.75
CA LEU A 123 9.48 -5.67 24.12
C LEU A 123 10.47 -6.35 25.08
N ALA A 124 11.06 -7.47 24.67
CA ALA A 124 12.04 -8.21 25.46
C ALA A 124 13.33 -7.40 25.68
N LEU A 125 13.79 -6.68 24.66
CA LEU A 125 14.95 -5.77 24.76
C LEU A 125 14.66 -4.59 25.71
N THR A 126 13.48 -4.00 25.61
CA THR A 126 13.05 -2.88 26.47
C THR A 126 12.94 -3.29 27.94
N CYS A 127 12.44 -4.49 28.22
CA CYS A 127 12.40 -5.05 29.58
C CYS A 127 13.80 -5.37 30.14
N ARG A 128 14.76 -5.72 29.28
CA ARG A 128 16.13 -6.08 29.70
C ARG A 128 17.01 -4.86 30.01
N ILE A 129 16.78 -3.75 29.33
CA ILE A 129 17.52 -2.48 29.54
C ILE A 129 17.09 -1.81 30.86
N ASN A 130 15.85 -2.01 31.30
CA ASN A 130 15.26 -1.33 32.46
C ASN A 130 15.29 -2.14 33.78
N GLN A 131 16.12 -3.19 33.91
CA GLN A 131 16.26 -3.88 35.21
C GLN A 131 17.17 -3.09 36.18
N PRO A 132 16.68 -2.68 37.36
CA PRO A 132 17.55 -2.14 38.41
C PRO A 132 18.45 -3.25 38.98
N LYS A 133 19.74 -2.95 39.16
CA LYS A 133 20.69 -3.85 39.84
C LYS A 133 20.44 -3.83 41.35
N SER A 134 19.91 -4.91 41.94
CA SER A 134 20.24 -5.47 43.28
C SER A 134 19.18 -6.52 43.74
N PRO A 135 19.35 -7.19 44.91
CA PRO A 135 19.69 -8.60 45.08
C PRO A 135 18.48 -9.57 45.23
N LYS A 136 18.72 -10.89 45.00
CA LYS A 136 17.79 -12.02 45.25
C LYS A 136 17.18 -11.93 46.68
N PRO A 137 15.94 -12.39 47.02
CA PRO A 137 15.29 -13.65 46.57
C PRO A 137 13.72 -13.69 46.54
N LYS A 138 13.20 -14.90 46.33
CA LYS A 138 11.83 -15.47 46.52
C LYS A 138 10.87 -15.47 45.31
N GLN A 139 10.66 -16.70 44.82
CA GLN A 139 9.74 -17.10 43.76
C GLN A 139 8.28 -16.91 44.19
N VAL A 140 7.50 -16.28 43.31
CA VAL A 140 6.04 -16.44 43.21
C VAL A 140 5.66 -16.26 41.72
N PRO A 141 4.59 -16.90 41.23
CA PRO A 141 4.45 -17.27 39.83
C PRO A 141 4.08 -16.07 38.95
N VAL A 142 4.87 -15.87 37.90
CA VAL A 142 4.60 -14.91 36.83
C VAL A 142 3.50 -15.48 35.94
N VAL A 143 2.32 -14.88 35.98
CA VAL A 143 1.29 -15.09 34.96
C VAL A 143 1.77 -14.41 33.69
N LYS A 144 2.14 -15.21 32.69
CA LYS A 144 2.52 -14.74 31.36
C LYS A 144 1.31 -14.11 30.68
N LEU A 145 1.33 -12.81 30.42
CA LEU A 145 0.39 -12.17 29.51
C LEU A 145 1.11 -11.94 28.18
N ASN A 146 0.87 -12.85 27.23
CA ASN A 146 1.43 -12.80 25.88
C ASN A 146 0.50 -12.00 24.94
N CYS A 147 1.10 -11.26 24.00
CA CYS A 147 0.45 -10.41 23.00
C CYS A 147 -0.54 -11.10 22.04
N LEU A 148 -0.67 -12.43 22.08
CA LEU A 148 -1.80 -13.15 21.46
C LEU A 148 -3.15 -12.62 21.97
N VAL A 149 -3.22 -12.12 23.20
CA VAL A 149 -4.45 -11.53 23.75
C VAL A 149 -4.84 -10.24 23.01
N LEU A 150 -3.92 -9.41 22.51
CA LEU A 150 -4.30 -8.12 21.91
C LEU A 150 -4.92 -8.24 20.51
N MET A 151 -4.51 -9.25 19.71
CA MET A 151 -5.14 -9.55 18.42
C MET A 151 -6.35 -10.47 18.56
N GLN A 152 -6.35 -11.37 19.56
CA GLN A 152 -7.56 -12.10 19.94
C GLN A 152 -8.65 -11.14 20.45
N VAL A 153 -8.32 -10.03 21.13
CA VAL A 153 -9.33 -9.03 21.57
C VAL A 153 -9.89 -8.21 20.40
N PHE A 154 -9.17 -8.09 19.27
CA PHE A 154 -9.64 -7.37 18.08
C PHE A 154 -10.50 -8.25 17.15
N PHE A 155 -10.36 -9.59 17.20
CA PHE A 155 -11.16 -10.53 16.38
C PHE A 155 -12.14 -11.41 17.17
N GLU A 156 -11.87 -11.75 18.45
CA GLU A 156 -12.84 -12.34 19.39
C GLU A 156 -13.55 -11.30 20.28
N GLY A 157 -13.21 -10.01 20.17
CA GLY A 157 -14.01 -8.92 20.76
C GLY A 157 -15.47 -8.92 20.26
N SER A 158 -15.69 -9.47 19.06
CA SER A 158 -17.01 -9.65 18.45
C SER A 158 -17.76 -10.91 18.93
N LEU A 159 -17.21 -11.71 19.86
CA LEU A 159 -17.87 -12.94 20.31
C LEU A 159 -18.10 -13.06 21.82
N ARG A 160 -17.68 -12.08 22.63
CA ARG A 160 -18.16 -11.93 24.03
C ARG A 160 -17.78 -10.58 24.67
N TYR A 161 -18.11 -9.47 24.04
CA TYR A 161 -18.12 -8.17 24.71
C TYR A 161 -19.43 -7.48 24.36
N LYS A 162 -20.16 -6.96 25.35
CA LYS A 162 -21.27 -6.05 25.06
C LYS A 162 -20.66 -4.89 24.29
N GLU A 163 -20.96 -4.80 23.01
CA GLU A 163 -20.58 -3.66 22.19
C GLU A 163 -21.04 -2.40 22.92
N LYS A 164 -20.09 -1.50 23.19
CA LYS A 164 -20.39 -0.30 23.98
C LYS A 164 -21.38 0.53 23.17
N SER A 165 -22.50 0.89 23.78
CA SER A 165 -23.48 1.77 23.15
C SER A 165 -22.84 3.12 22.81
N ALA A 166 -23.40 3.83 21.83
CA ALA A 166 -22.95 5.17 21.46
C ALA A 166 -22.86 6.10 22.69
N THR A 167 -23.76 5.95 23.67
CA THR A 167 -23.75 6.72 24.92
C THR A 167 -22.58 6.38 25.83
N GLU A 168 -22.22 5.10 25.97
CA GLU A 168 -21.05 4.71 26.77
C GLU A 168 -19.75 5.19 26.12
N LEU A 169 -19.67 5.17 24.79
CA LEU A 169 -18.53 5.70 24.05
C LEU A 169 -18.43 7.22 24.18
N TYR A 170 -19.56 7.94 24.13
CA TYR A 170 -19.62 9.38 24.34
C TYR A 170 -19.13 9.76 25.75
N GLN A 171 -19.58 9.04 26.78
CA GLN A 171 -19.10 9.22 28.16
C GLN A 171 -17.61 8.89 28.31
N LEU A 172 -17.12 7.87 27.59
CA LEU A 172 -15.70 7.52 27.58
C LEU A 172 -14.86 8.65 26.98
N LEU A 173 -15.30 9.21 25.84
CA LEU A 173 -14.61 10.33 25.21
C LEU A 173 -14.60 11.57 26.13
N ALA A 174 -15.72 11.88 26.77
CA ALA A 174 -15.82 13.01 27.69
C ALA A 174 -14.86 12.95 28.88
N ASN A 175 -14.43 11.74 29.28
CA ASN A 175 -13.53 11.52 30.41
C ASN A 175 -12.15 11.00 29.95
N ILE A 176 -11.82 11.10 28.67
CA ILE A 176 -10.55 10.58 28.16
C ILE A 176 -9.40 11.47 28.65
N SER A 177 -8.35 10.86 29.18
CA SER A 177 -7.12 11.54 29.53
C SER A 177 -5.92 10.68 29.15
N GLN A 178 -4.79 11.33 28.91
CA GLN A 178 -3.53 10.67 28.61
C GLN A 178 -3.08 9.85 29.83
N SER A 179 -2.77 8.57 29.60
CA SER A 179 -2.24 7.70 30.63
C SER A 179 -0.76 8.04 30.94
N PRO A 180 -0.25 7.84 32.16
CA PRO A 180 1.14 8.17 32.52
C PRO A 180 2.21 7.45 31.69
N LYS A 181 1.86 6.36 30.99
CA LYS A 181 2.77 5.57 30.14
C LYS A 181 2.49 5.75 28.65
N GLU A 182 1.45 6.50 28.31
CA GLU A 182 1.01 6.71 26.94
C GLU A 182 1.66 8.00 26.44
N ASP A 183 2.24 7.97 25.24
CA ASP A 183 2.75 9.17 24.60
C ASP A 183 1.58 10.02 24.03
N PRO A 184 1.80 11.34 23.81
CA PRO A 184 0.75 12.24 23.35
C PRO A 184 0.10 11.83 22.02
N GLN A 185 0.86 11.22 21.10
CA GLN A 185 0.35 10.77 19.80
C GLN A 185 -0.53 9.52 19.96
N SER A 186 -0.10 8.53 20.76
CA SER A 186 -0.94 7.38 21.10
C SER A 186 -2.26 7.79 21.76
N PHE A 187 -2.23 8.79 22.65
CA PHE A 187 -3.44 9.37 23.24
C PHE A 187 -4.37 9.97 22.19
N LEU A 188 -3.83 10.77 21.25
CA LEU A 188 -4.61 11.36 20.17
C LEU A 188 -5.28 10.30 19.30
N ILE A 189 -4.54 9.26 18.91
CA ILE A 189 -5.09 8.14 18.12
C ILE A 189 -6.21 7.42 18.87
N ARG A 190 -6.07 7.23 20.19
CA ARG A 190 -7.13 6.64 21.03
C ARG A 190 -8.37 7.53 21.09
N ALA A 191 -8.21 8.84 21.19
CA ALA A 191 -9.31 9.80 21.16
C ALA A 191 -10.03 9.79 19.79
N LEU A 192 -9.27 9.83 18.68
CA LEU A 192 -9.78 9.75 17.31
C LEU A 192 -10.56 8.44 17.06
N THR A 193 -9.99 7.32 17.50
CA THR A 193 -10.66 6.01 17.40
C THR A 193 -11.97 5.99 18.19
N THR A 194 -12.00 6.61 19.37
CA THR A 194 -13.21 6.69 20.19
C THR A 194 -14.27 7.58 19.53
N ARG A 195 -13.87 8.73 18.97
CA ARG A 195 -14.73 9.61 18.14
C ARG A 195 -15.39 8.85 17.00
N GLN A 196 -14.60 8.12 16.20
CA GLN A 196 -15.10 7.36 15.06
C GLN A 196 -16.07 6.24 15.49
N LYS A 197 -15.78 5.55 16.60
CA LYS A 197 -16.68 4.52 17.14
C LYS A 197 -18.03 5.09 17.59
N ILE A 198 -18.06 6.31 18.14
CA ILE A 198 -19.32 6.98 18.50
C ILE A 198 -20.15 7.25 17.24
N VAL A 199 -19.53 7.81 16.20
CA VAL A 199 -20.21 8.11 14.93
C VAL A 199 -20.78 6.84 14.32
N PHE A 200 -19.99 5.77 14.28
CA PHE A 200 -20.44 4.47 13.75
C PHE A 200 -21.61 3.88 14.57
N ALA A 201 -21.45 3.76 15.89
CA ALA A 201 -22.48 3.22 16.77
C ALA A 201 -23.77 4.08 16.79
N SER A 202 -23.67 5.36 16.43
CA SER A 202 -24.80 6.27 16.31
C SER A 202 -25.57 6.14 14.98
N GLN A 203 -24.97 5.50 13.97
CA GLN A 203 -25.60 5.28 12.67
C GLN A 203 -26.30 3.92 12.58
N GLU A 204 -26.03 3.00 13.50
CA GLU A 204 -26.69 1.70 13.59
C GLU A 204 -28.21 1.83 13.78
N SER A 205 -28.98 0.99 13.08
CA SER A 205 -30.45 1.01 13.04
C SER A 205 -31.10 0.79 14.40
N ASP A 206 -30.40 0.14 15.32
CA ASP A 206 -30.89 -0.21 16.66
C ASP A 206 -30.45 0.80 17.74
N SER A 207 -29.73 1.87 17.35
CA SER A 207 -29.28 2.89 18.29
C SER A 207 -30.46 3.79 18.74
N LYS A 208 -30.76 3.75 20.04
CA LYS A 208 -31.83 4.57 20.65
C LYS A 208 -31.48 6.06 20.71
N ILE A 209 -30.19 6.39 20.71
CA ILE A 209 -29.67 7.76 20.84
C ILE A 209 -28.69 7.98 19.70
N LYS A 210 -29.00 9.00 18.88
CA LYS A 210 -28.11 9.46 17.82
C LYS A 210 -27.35 10.70 18.30
N TYR A 211 -26.05 10.68 18.11
CA TYR A 211 -25.17 11.81 18.35
C TYR A 211 -24.90 12.53 17.04
N ASP A 212 -25.04 13.85 17.06
CA ASP A 212 -24.66 14.70 15.95
C ASP A 212 -23.14 14.73 15.78
N GLU A 213 -22.66 14.68 14.55
CA GLU A 213 -21.23 14.61 14.25
C GLU A 213 -20.50 15.88 14.72
N GLU A 214 -21.14 17.05 14.60
CA GLU A 214 -20.60 18.32 15.08
C GLU A 214 -20.44 18.33 16.60
N LEU A 215 -21.42 17.77 17.33
CA LEU A 215 -21.38 17.64 18.78
C LEU A 215 -20.23 16.71 19.22
N VAL A 216 -20.09 15.56 18.54
CA VAL A 216 -19.03 14.59 18.83
C VAL A 216 -17.65 15.18 18.51
N GLN A 217 -17.53 15.95 17.42
CA GLN A 217 -16.31 16.67 17.06
C GLN A 217 -15.95 17.72 18.12
N GLY A 218 -16.91 18.53 18.57
CA GLY A 218 -16.70 19.51 19.63
C GLY A 218 -16.24 18.86 20.93
N LEU A 219 -16.86 17.74 21.32
CA LEU A 219 -16.44 16.97 22.49
C LEU A 219 -15.02 16.41 22.32
N PHE A 220 -14.70 15.85 21.15
CA PHE A 220 -13.38 15.31 20.85
C PHE A 220 -12.29 16.37 21.01
N LEU A 221 -12.45 17.54 20.40
CA LEU A 221 -11.45 18.61 20.47
C LEU A 221 -11.25 19.09 21.91
N HIS A 222 -12.34 19.25 22.66
CA HIS A 222 -12.29 19.60 24.07
C HIS A 222 -11.58 18.54 24.92
N ALA A 223 -11.87 17.26 24.66
CA ALA A 223 -11.31 16.14 25.39
C ALA A 223 -9.81 15.95 25.09
N VAL A 224 -9.37 16.23 23.84
CA VAL A 224 -7.94 16.27 23.51
C VAL A 224 -7.25 17.44 24.19
N GLU A 225 -7.85 18.63 24.20
CA GLU A 225 -7.28 19.81 24.85
C GLU A 225 -7.07 19.57 26.35
N THR A 226 -8.08 19.04 27.05
CA THR A 226 -8.05 18.84 28.49
C THR A 226 -7.34 17.55 28.91
N GLY A 227 -7.36 16.52 28.06
CA GLY A 227 -6.84 15.20 28.37
C GLY A 227 -5.32 15.04 28.22
N LEU A 228 -4.64 15.92 27.48
CA LEU A 228 -3.18 15.86 27.33
C LEU A 228 -2.45 16.17 28.64
N ALA A 229 -1.38 15.43 28.94
CA ALA A 229 -0.63 15.61 30.18
C ALA A 229 0.38 16.77 30.12
N ASP A 230 1.01 16.99 28.96
CA ASP A 230 2.05 18.00 28.77
C ASP A 230 1.45 19.35 28.32
N GLU A 231 1.54 20.37 29.18
CA GLU A 231 1.01 21.72 28.88
C GLU A 231 1.75 22.40 27.72
N THR A 232 3.03 22.10 27.50
CA THR A 232 3.81 22.68 26.39
C THR A 232 3.34 22.13 25.05
N ILE A 233 3.08 20.82 24.98
CA ILE A 233 2.51 20.18 23.79
C ILE A 233 1.07 20.68 23.58
N ARG A 234 0.27 20.71 24.66
CA ARG A 234 -1.10 21.23 24.64
C ARG A 234 -1.16 22.66 24.08
N ALA A 235 -0.27 23.55 24.54
CA ALA A 235 -0.23 24.94 24.08
C ALA A 235 0.08 25.08 22.58
N LYS A 236 0.92 24.20 22.02
CA LYS A 236 1.27 24.21 20.59
C LYS A 236 0.12 23.78 19.69
N ILE A 237 -0.66 22.79 20.12
CA ILE A 237 -1.77 22.25 19.32
C ILE A 237 -3.10 22.98 19.55
N ARG A 238 -3.24 23.71 20.68
CA ARG A 238 -4.45 24.47 21.05
C ARG A 238 -5.04 25.35 19.93
N PRO A 239 -4.25 26.02 19.06
CA PRO A 239 -4.81 26.79 17.95
C PRO A 239 -5.65 25.95 16.99
N LEU A 240 -5.24 24.70 16.73
CA LEU A 240 -5.95 23.77 15.87
C LEU A 240 -7.21 23.22 16.54
N LEU A 241 -7.14 22.96 17.86
CA LEU A 241 -8.28 22.46 18.63
C LEU A 241 -9.45 23.46 18.75
N LYS A 242 -9.22 24.74 18.42
CA LYS A 242 -10.29 25.75 18.36
C LYS A 242 -11.06 25.75 17.04
N ASN A 243 -10.53 25.09 16.00
CA ASN A 243 -11.19 24.99 14.71
C ASN A 243 -12.02 23.69 14.66
N PRO A 244 -13.36 23.75 14.63
CA PRO A 244 -14.20 22.55 14.56
C PRO A 244 -13.99 21.75 13.26
N SER A 245 -13.53 22.40 12.19
CA SER A 245 -13.31 21.79 10.87
C SER A 245 -11.86 21.39 10.62
N VAL A 246 -11.04 21.26 11.66
CA VAL A 246 -9.65 20.77 11.53
C VAL A 246 -9.63 19.34 11.01
N ALA A 247 -8.73 19.03 10.07
CA ALA A 247 -8.54 17.68 9.57
C ALA A 247 -7.75 16.83 10.57
N ASP A 248 -8.06 15.53 10.63
CA ASP A 248 -7.37 14.59 11.53
C ASP A 248 -5.86 14.53 11.23
N GLU A 249 -5.47 14.61 9.96
CA GLU A 249 -4.06 14.62 9.54
C GLU A 249 -3.30 15.84 10.06
N ASP A 250 -3.91 17.03 10.03
CA ASP A 250 -3.31 18.26 10.55
C ASP A 250 -3.05 18.15 12.06
N LEU A 251 -3.96 17.52 12.80
CA LEU A 251 -3.80 17.27 14.23
C LEU A 251 -2.68 16.27 14.52
N ILE A 252 -2.58 15.20 13.72
CA ILE A 252 -1.53 14.18 13.87
C ILE A 252 -0.16 14.81 13.56
N GLU A 253 -0.04 15.56 12.47
CA GLU A 253 1.20 16.24 12.10
C GLU A 253 1.62 17.24 13.17
N ALA A 254 0.71 18.10 13.61
CA ALA A 254 0.99 19.09 14.64
C ALA A 254 1.39 18.45 15.97
N MET A 255 0.79 17.31 16.33
CA MET A 255 1.17 16.53 17.51
C MET A 255 2.59 16.00 17.39
N SER A 256 2.94 15.37 16.26
CA SER A 256 4.30 14.87 16.03
C SER A 256 5.33 16.00 16.05
N LEU A 257 5.06 17.14 15.40
CA LEU A 257 5.92 18.32 15.44
C LEU A 257 6.10 18.87 16.88
N ALA A 258 5.00 18.96 17.64
CA ALA A 258 5.01 19.43 19.02
C ALA A 258 5.86 18.53 19.92
N MET A 259 5.75 17.20 19.76
CA MET A 259 6.54 16.18 20.46
C MET A 259 8.02 16.25 20.09
N SER A 260 8.36 16.38 18.81
CA SER A 260 9.76 16.53 18.36
C SER A 260 10.40 17.79 18.95
N ALA A 261 9.70 18.92 18.90
CA ALA A 261 10.16 20.18 19.49
C ALA A 261 10.23 20.15 21.02
N GLU A 262 9.52 19.24 21.68
CA GLU A 262 9.63 19.02 23.12
C GLU A 262 10.81 18.09 23.47
N SER A 263 10.98 17.01 22.72
CA SER A 263 12.14 16.12 22.83
C SER A 263 13.46 16.89 22.66
N GLU A 264 13.54 17.79 21.66
CA GLU A 264 14.72 18.64 21.46
C GLU A 264 14.98 19.58 22.66
N ARG A 265 13.93 20.17 23.24
CA ARG A 265 14.02 21.04 24.42
C ARG A 265 14.52 20.25 25.64
N ALA A 266 13.94 19.07 25.89
CA ALA A 266 14.36 18.17 26.96
C ALA A 266 15.83 17.72 26.80
N ASN A 267 16.26 17.46 25.57
CA ASN A 267 17.65 17.07 25.26
C ASN A 267 18.64 18.23 25.50
N LYS A 268 18.28 19.46 25.15
CA LYS A 268 19.10 20.65 25.43
C LYS A 268 19.21 20.93 26.94
N PHE A 269 18.15 20.67 27.69
CA PHE A 269 18.14 20.85 29.14
C PHE A 269 18.99 19.80 29.87
N THR A 270 19.03 18.55 29.36
CA THR A 270 19.83 17.47 29.94
C THR A 270 21.31 17.53 29.57
N GLN A 271 21.67 18.14 28.43
CA GLN A 271 23.06 18.36 28.02
C GLN A 271 23.67 19.66 28.57
N GLY A 272 22.89 20.51 29.23
CA GLY A 272 23.30 21.80 29.79
C GLY A 272 24.04 21.76 31.12
N LYS A 273 24.94 20.78 31.39
CA LYS A 273 25.94 20.99 32.45
C LYS A 273 27.00 21.94 31.90
N PRO A 274 27.15 23.17 32.45
CA PRO A 274 28.23 24.03 32.02
C PRO A 274 29.54 23.38 32.46
N VAL A 275 30.33 22.92 31.47
CA VAL A 275 31.76 22.72 31.66
C VAL A 275 32.31 24.09 32.04
N ARG A 276 32.50 24.33 33.35
CA ARG A 276 33.10 25.56 33.84
C ARG A 276 34.48 25.70 33.18
N PRO A 277 34.81 26.84 32.54
CA PRO A 277 36.19 27.09 32.15
C PRO A 277 37.03 27.20 33.43
N SER A 278 37.93 26.25 33.61
CA SER A 278 38.85 26.18 34.74
C SER A 278 39.75 27.42 34.73
N THR A 279 39.39 28.40 35.55
CA THR A 279 40.26 29.54 35.85
C THR A 279 41.28 29.05 36.88
N LYS A 280 42.52 28.83 36.46
CA LYS A 280 43.62 28.42 37.33
C LYS A 280 43.94 29.56 38.29
N ILE A 281 43.58 29.39 39.57
CA ILE A 281 44.13 30.16 40.68
C ILE A 281 44.99 29.20 41.49
N SER A 282 46.29 29.48 41.56
CA SER A 282 47.28 28.71 42.31
C SER A 282 47.01 28.76 43.82
N LYS A 283 46.98 27.60 44.47
CA LYS A 283 47.33 27.46 45.89
C LYS A 283 48.08 26.14 46.13
N VAL A 284 49.17 26.28 46.86
CA VAL A 284 50.24 25.31 47.17
C VAL A 284 49.77 24.18 48.10
N GLU A 285 50.16 22.96 47.70
CA GLU A 285 50.48 21.71 48.40
C GLU A 285 49.77 21.32 49.73
N ALA A 286 49.25 20.08 49.78
CA ALA A 286 49.93 18.95 50.42
C ALA A 286 49.10 17.65 50.37
N GLY A 287 49.73 16.55 49.94
CA GLY A 287 49.55 15.23 50.57
C GLY A 287 48.67 14.15 49.91
N ALA A 288 49.36 13.12 49.40
CA ALA A 288 49.01 11.68 49.42
C ALA A 288 48.08 11.06 48.34
N SER A 289 48.73 10.54 47.29
CA SER A 289 48.66 9.17 46.76
C SER A 289 47.32 8.44 46.60
N GLY A 290 47.01 8.07 45.35
CA GLY A 290 46.13 6.96 44.99
C GLY A 290 45.83 6.92 43.48
N GLU A 291 46.41 5.94 42.78
CA GLU A 291 46.32 5.73 41.32
C GLU A 291 44.87 5.46 40.82
N PRO A 292 44.51 5.86 39.58
CA PRO A 292 43.21 5.54 38.99
C PRO A 292 43.24 4.20 38.23
N LYS A 293 42.43 3.24 38.69
CA LYS A 293 41.98 2.10 37.86
C LYS A 293 40.45 2.08 37.85
N GLU A 294 39.86 2.60 36.78
CA GLU A 294 38.43 2.40 36.51
C GLU A 294 38.25 2.02 35.04
N ASN A 295 38.32 0.71 34.76
CA ASN A 295 37.91 0.16 33.48
C ASN A 295 36.40 0.26 33.37
N ASN A 296 35.92 1.23 32.58
CA ASN A 296 34.52 1.56 32.43
C ASN A 296 33.87 0.69 31.32
N PRO A 297 32.92 -0.21 31.64
CA PRO A 297 32.32 -1.15 30.68
C PRO A 297 31.32 -0.51 29.69
N SER A 298 31.11 0.82 29.73
CA SER A 298 30.19 1.55 28.85
C SER A 298 30.74 1.72 27.43
N ASN A 299 32.03 2.05 27.28
CA ASN A 299 32.66 2.27 25.98
C ASN A 299 32.73 1.00 25.12
N GLN A 300 32.76 -0.19 25.74
CA GLN A 300 32.83 -1.44 25.00
C GLN A 300 31.49 -1.79 24.33
N ARG A 301 30.36 -1.46 24.99
CA ARG A 301 29.02 -1.68 24.42
C ARG A 301 28.71 -0.68 23.31
N GLU A 302 29.06 0.59 23.49
CA GLU A 302 28.87 1.61 22.46
C GLU A 302 29.70 1.29 21.21
N ASN A 303 30.96 0.87 21.37
CA ASN A 303 31.80 0.44 20.26
C ASN A 303 31.27 -0.85 19.59
N GLN A 304 30.68 -1.76 20.35
CA GLN A 304 30.07 -2.98 19.81
C GLN A 304 28.79 -2.68 19.04
N ILE A 305 27.96 -1.75 19.52
CA ILE A 305 26.75 -1.28 18.84
C ILE A 305 27.11 -0.56 17.54
N LEU A 306 28.13 0.31 17.56
CA LEU A 306 28.65 0.99 16.38
C LEU A 306 29.22 0.01 15.34
N ALA A 307 29.90 -1.05 15.79
CA ALA A 307 30.38 -2.10 14.89
C ALA A 307 29.23 -2.89 14.25
N THR A 308 28.18 -3.25 15.02
CA THR A 308 27.00 -3.92 14.47
C THR A 308 26.21 -3.04 13.51
N LEU A 309 26.08 -1.73 13.79
CA LEU A 309 25.41 -0.80 12.88
C LEU A 309 26.16 -0.66 11.55
N LYS A 310 27.50 -0.58 11.58
CA LYS A 310 28.31 -0.56 10.35
C LYS A 310 28.20 -1.86 9.55
N ALA A 311 28.14 -3.01 10.22
CA ALA A 311 27.96 -4.30 9.56
C ALA A 311 26.59 -4.40 8.88
N ILE A 312 25.50 -4.05 9.58
CA ILE A 312 24.14 -4.03 9.03
C ILE A 312 24.05 -3.05 7.85
N GLN A 313 24.70 -1.89 7.94
CA GLN A 313 24.72 -0.92 6.84
C GLN A 313 25.44 -1.46 5.59
N SER A 314 26.51 -2.24 5.78
CA SER A 314 27.21 -2.90 4.67
C SER A 314 26.39 -4.04 4.04
N GLU A 315 25.67 -4.81 4.86
CA GLU A 315 24.76 -5.86 4.37
C GLU A 315 23.57 -5.24 3.61
N LEU A 316 23.01 -4.13 4.10
CA LEU A 316 21.91 -3.42 3.45
C LEU A 316 22.32 -2.87 2.07
N ASN A 317 23.53 -2.31 1.95
CA ASN A 317 24.06 -1.88 0.66
C ASN A 317 24.27 -3.06 -0.31
N THR A 318 24.65 -4.23 0.23
CA THR A 318 24.84 -5.44 -0.57
C THR A 318 23.50 -5.96 -1.09
N VAL A 319 22.51 -6.09 -0.21
CA VAL A 319 21.13 -6.48 -0.59
C VAL A 319 20.52 -5.49 -1.57
N GLN A 320 20.74 -4.19 -1.39
CA GLN A 320 20.25 -3.17 -2.31
C GLN A 320 20.89 -3.28 -3.71
N SER A 321 22.17 -3.65 -3.78
CA SER A 321 22.84 -3.94 -5.06
C SER A 321 22.35 -5.23 -5.72
N GLU A 322 22.02 -6.25 -4.94
CA GLU A 322 21.44 -7.51 -5.43
C GLU A 322 20.02 -7.29 -5.96
N VAL A 323 19.18 -6.52 -5.24
CA VAL A 323 17.84 -6.13 -5.68
C VAL A 323 17.90 -5.33 -6.98
N ALA A 324 18.82 -4.37 -7.11
CA ALA A 324 19.02 -3.64 -8.36
C ALA A 324 19.46 -4.55 -9.53
N SER A 325 20.30 -5.55 -9.25
CA SER A 325 20.73 -6.54 -10.25
C SER A 325 19.60 -7.50 -10.67
N LEU A 326 18.67 -7.79 -9.76
CA LEU A 326 17.49 -8.62 -10.02
C LEU A 326 16.41 -7.84 -10.76
N GLN A 327 16.19 -6.56 -10.43
CA GLN A 327 15.33 -5.66 -11.20
C GLN A 327 15.79 -5.56 -12.65
N LYS A 328 17.11 -5.42 -12.88
CA LYS A 328 17.67 -5.40 -14.24
C LYS A 328 17.48 -6.72 -15.01
N LYS A 329 17.46 -7.86 -14.31
CA LYS A 329 17.17 -9.19 -14.92
C LYS A 329 15.67 -9.41 -15.20
N VAL A 330 14.80 -8.68 -14.50
CA VAL A 330 13.36 -8.65 -14.78
C VAL A 330 13.08 -7.75 -15.99
N ASP A 331 13.82 -6.66 -16.15
CA ASP A 331 13.72 -5.78 -17.32
C ASP A 331 14.28 -6.40 -18.63
N ASP A 332 15.21 -7.36 -18.54
CA ASP A 332 15.76 -8.10 -19.70
C ASP A 332 14.84 -9.24 -20.21
N LYS A 333 13.66 -9.43 -19.62
CA LYS A 333 12.62 -10.34 -20.11
C LYS A 333 11.30 -9.61 -20.31
N ASP A 334 11.24 -8.70 -21.26
CA ASP A 334 9.97 -8.49 -21.96
C ASP A 334 10.12 -8.15 -23.45
N TYR A 335 9.10 -8.58 -24.18
CA TYR A 335 8.91 -8.59 -25.62
C TYR A 335 9.08 -7.22 -26.32
N PRO A 336 9.33 -7.20 -27.64
CA PRO A 336 9.68 -6.00 -28.40
C PRO A 336 8.49 -5.04 -28.52
N SER A 337 8.64 -3.85 -27.94
CA SER A 337 7.79 -2.70 -28.23
C SER A 337 8.35 -1.97 -29.46
N ASN A 338 7.67 -2.16 -30.60
CA ASN A 338 7.83 -1.33 -31.78
C ASN A 338 7.21 0.04 -31.51
N HIS A 339 8.05 1.07 -31.33
CA HIS A 339 7.70 2.44 -31.70
C HIS A 339 8.77 2.94 -32.68
N PRO A 340 8.40 3.32 -33.92
CA PRO A 340 9.36 3.80 -34.89
C PRO A 340 9.75 5.25 -34.59
N ALA A 341 11.03 5.50 -34.82
CA ALA A 341 11.68 6.80 -34.77
C ALA A 341 11.07 7.78 -35.77
N GLU A 342 10.87 9.02 -35.35
CA GLU A 342 10.73 10.15 -36.26
C GLU A 342 11.80 11.18 -35.93
N GLY A 343 12.80 11.24 -36.80
CA GLY A 343 13.90 12.19 -36.74
C GLY A 343 14.10 12.84 -38.10
N ALA A 344 13.99 14.17 -38.07
CA ALA A 344 14.65 15.16 -38.94
C ALA A 344 14.01 15.59 -40.28
N ALA A 345 13.72 16.90 -40.26
CA ALA A 345 14.05 17.92 -41.27
C ALA A 345 12.97 18.36 -42.26
N ARG A 346 12.46 19.59 -42.04
CA ARG A 346 12.54 20.63 -43.09
C ARG A 346 12.41 22.05 -42.54
N SER A 347 13.44 22.83 -42.80
CA SER A 347 13.50 24.29 -42.75
C SER A 347 12.59 24.90 -43.82
N VAL A 348 11.77 25.89 -43.44
CA VAL A 348 11.38 27.01 -44.31
C VAL A 348 11.32 28.28 -43.47
N SER A 349 11.89 29.32 -44.07
CA SER A 349 12.10 30.70 -43.70
C SER A 349 10.81 31.53 -43.54
N GLU A 350 11.01 32.78 -43.08
CA GLU A 350 10.17 33.97 -43.37
C GLU A 350 8.83 34.02 -42.61
N GLU A 351 8.34 35.14 -42.07
CA GLU A 351 8.68 36.56 -42.13
C GLU A 351 7.85 37.26 -41.03
N THR A 352 8.40 38.34 -40.46
CA THR A 352 7.80 39.59 -39.94
C THR A 352 6.24 39.68 -39.91
N LEU A 353 5.55 40.20 -38.89
CA LEU A 353 5.48 41.58 -38.39
C LEU A 353 4.38 41.64 -37.30
N GLU A 354 4.46 42.70 -36.48
CA GLU A 354 3.45 43.35 -35.60
C GLU A 354 2.03 42.80 -35.47
#